data_AF-A0A317Z7R4-F1
#
_entry.id   AF-A0A317Z7R4-F1
#
_cell.length_a   1.000
_cell.length_b   1.000
_cell.length_c   1.000
_cell.angle_alpha   90.00
_cell.angle_beta   90.00
_cell.angle_gamma   90.00
#
_symmetry.space_group_name_H-M   'P 1'
#
loop_
_entity.id
_entity.type
_entity.pdbx_description
1 polymer ?
#
loop_
_entity_poly.entity_id
_entity_poly.type
_entity_poly.pdbx_seq_one_letter_code
_entity_poly.pdbx_strand_id
1 'polypeptide(L)'
;MHEDGQRQLLKYEDGVYRLSKSDVTFSQAALLQKIEATPTDFSNNVVTRPLTEEWLFNTVAFIGGPSEIKYWAELQTVFHEMGIEMPIVLPRLRFTYVTPKIEKLLASYDLDLADMIANGTEAARQRFVRAQASEEVLVDMQQMLDQQHAFYERLQAQLNDSEDQRKLLKKNHQIQTHQYEYLQSRYLKNIERENEISMRHFHLLSQTLYPMGGLQERIWNPLQLLNEFGMEMYTSSTFPPLRYSFDQYVIKT
;
A
#
# COMPACT_ATOMS: atom_id res chain seq x y z
N MET A 1 4.63 -7.68 30.16
CA MET A 1 4.06 -7.64 31.53
C MET A 1 3.35 -6.32 31.72
N HIS A 2 2.25 -6.30 32.46
CA HIS A 2 1.53 -5.11 32.86
C HIS A 2 1.93 -4.75 34.29
N GLU A 3 2.40 -3.52 34.48
CA GLU A 3 2.80 -2.97 35.77
C GLU A 3 2.45 -1.48 35.78
N ASP A 4 1.87 -0.99 36.87
CA ASP A 4 1.38 0.40 37.00
C ASP A 4 0.46 0.85 35.84
N GLY A 5 -0.40 -0.06 35.37
CA GLY A 5 -1.33 0.19 34.27
C GLY A 5 -0.67 0.28 32.88
N GLN A 6 0.64 0.04 32.78
CA GLN A 6 1.37 0.08 31.51
C GLN A 6 1.87 -1.29 31.09
N ARG A 7 1.79 -1.56 29.78
CA ARG A 7 2.46 -2.72 29.18
C ARG A 7 3.94 -2.43 28.96
N GLN A 8 4.78 -3.28 29.53
CA GLN A 8 6.23 -3.23 29.43
C GLN A 8 6.77 -4.52 28.78
N LEU A 9 7.84 -4.38 27.99
CA LEU A 9 8.55 -5.51 27.41
C LEU A 9 9.35 -6.19 28.50
N LEU A 10 9.26 -7.52 28.56
CA LEU A 10 10.09 -8.36 29.42
C LEU A 10 11.28 -8.85 28.58
N LYS A 11 12.49 -8.48 28.99
CA LYS A 11 13.74 -8.87 28.33
C LYS A 11 14.52 -9.84 29.21
N TYR A 12 15.29 -10.72 28.60
CA TYR A 12 16.22 -11.60 29.32
C TYR A 12 17.65 -11.18 29.01
N GLU A 13 18.37 -10.70 30.03
CA GLU A 13 19.74 -10.17 29.94
C GLU A 13 20.48 -10.54 31.23
N ASP A 14 21.77 -10.91 31.14
CA ASP A 14 22.63 -11.22 32.29
C ASP A 14 22.03 -12.22 33.31
N GLY A 15 21.27 -13.20 32.83
CA GLY A 15 20.67 -14.24 33.67
C GLY A 15 19.37 -13.84 34.38
N VAL A 16 18.87 -12.61 34.17
CA VAL A 16 17.64 -12.10 34.79
C VAL A 16 16.63 -11.61 33.77
N TYR A 17 15.36 -11.58 34.17
CA TYR A 17 14.29 -10.97 33.38
C TYR A 17 14.07 -9.53 33.84
N ARG A 18 14.21 -8.55 32.95
CA ARG A 18 14.09 -7.12 33.25
C ARG A 18 12.93 -6.49 32.48
N LEU A 19 12.23 -5.55 33.12
CA LEU A 19 11.22 -4.73 32.44
C LEU A 19 11.86 -3.55 31.71
N SER A 20 11.31 -3.22 30.53
CA SER A 20 11.93 -2.21 29.66
C SER A 20 11.87 -0.76 30.16
N LYS A 21 10.98 -0.43 31.12
CA LYS A 21 10.76 0.95 31.57
C LYS A 21 10.92 1.14 33.08
N SER A 22 11.37 0.10 33.80
CA SER A 22 11.62 0.16 35.24
C SER A 22 12.87 -0.65 35.59
N ASP A 23 13.43 -0.40 36.77
CA ASP A 23 14.58 -1.18 37.29
C ASP A 23 14.14 -2.53 37.90
N VAL A 24 12.88 -2.90 37.71
CA VAL A 24 12.32 -4.16 38.22
C VAL A 24 12.93 -5.33 37.46
N THR A 25 13.46 -6.28 38.23
CA THR A 25 14.06 -7.51 37.72
C THR A 25 13.48 -8.73 38.43
N PHE A 26 13.41 -9.84 37.71
CA PHE A 26 12.92 -11.11 38.20
C PHE A 26 13.94 -12.20 37.91
N SER A 27 14.18 -13.08 38.89
CA SER A 27 14.71 -14.40 38.59
C SER A 27 13.64 -15.24 37.87
N GLN A 28 14.06 -16.31 37.17
CA GLN A 28 13.11 -17.22 36.53
C GLN A 28 12.08 -17.78 37.53
N ALA A 29 12.52 -18.20 38.72
CA ALA A 29 11.64 -18.73 39.75
C ALA A 29 10.61 -17.69 40.25
N ALA A 30 11.04 -16.45 40.46
CA ALA A 30 10.15 -15.37 40.88
C ALA A 30 9.13 -15.01 39.79
N LEU A 31 9.56 -15.02 38.52
CA LEU A 31 8.68 -14.77 37.39
C LEU A 31 7.60 -15.85 37.25
N LEU A 32 7.97 -17.13 37.37
CA LEU A 32 7.02 -18.24 37.32
C LEU A 32 6.01 -18.18 38.47
N GLN A 33 6.45 -17.88 39.69
CA GLN A 33 5.53 -17.65 40.83
C GLN A 33 4.56 -16.50 40.56
N LYS A 34 5.04 -15.43 39.94
CA LYS A 34 4.18 -14.29 39.58
C LYS A 34 3.18 -14.64 38.49
N ILE A 35 3.55 -15.46 37.50
CA ILE A 35 2.63 -15.96 36.47
C ILE A 35 1.49 -16.76 37.11
N GLU A 36 1.79 -17.63 38.07
CA GLU A 36 0.77 -18.40 38.81
C GLU A 36 -0.12 -17.50 39.68
N ALA A 37 0.47 -16.52 40.37
CA ALA A 37 -0.25 -15.64 41.28
C ALA A 37 -1.12 -14.59 40.56
N THR A 38 -0.61 -13.99 39.48
CA THR A 38 -1.28 -12.90 38.74
C THR A 38 -1.13 -13.06 37.22
N PRO A 39 -1.71 -14.11 36.61
CA PRO A 39 -1.57 -14.38 35.17
C PRO A 39 -2.09 -13.24 34.29
N THR A 40 -3.04 -12.44 34.79
CA THR A 40 -3.59 -11.26 34.10
C THR A 40 -2.57 -10.14 33.87
N ASP A 41 -1.44 -10.16 34.57
CA ASP A 41 -0.33 -9.22 34.35
C ASP A 41 0.49 -9.58 33.09
N PHE A 42 0.23 -10.71 32.46
CA PHE A 42 1.00 -11.20 31.32
C PHE A 42 0.18 -11.15 30.04
N SER A 43 0.84 -10.73 28.95
CA SER A 43 0.23 -10.66 27.64
C SER A 43 1.24 -11.06 26.57
N ASN A 44 0.74 -11.72 25.54
CA ASN A 44 1.53 -12.20 24.42
C ASN A 44 2.00 -11.07 23.52
N ASN A 45 3.14 -11.28 22.86
CA ASN A 45 3.58 -10.45 21.74
C ASN A 45 3.25 -11.13 20.42
N VAL A 46 3.78 -10.60 19.31
CA VAL A 46 3.54 -11.15 17.98
C VAL A 46 4.00 -12.61 17.85
N VAL A 47 5.03 -13.04 18.59
CA VAL A 47 5.63 -14.40 18.60
C VAL A 47 4.83 -15.37 19.43
N THR A 48 4.50 -14.98 20.66
CA THR A 48 3.87 -15.92 21.59
C THR A 48 2.35 -15.95 21.45
N ARG A 49 1.74 -14.99 20.75
CA ARG A 49 0.29 -14.97 20.49
C ARG A 49 -0.13 -16.18 19.65
N PRO A 50 0.47 -16.46 18.47
CA PRO A 50 0.17 -17.67 17.70
C PRO A 50 0.25 -18.96 18.52
N LEU A 51 1.31 -19.12 19.32
CA LEU A 51 1.46 -20.30 20.19
C LEU A 51 0.32 -20.42 21.21
N THR A 52 -0.07 -19.31 21.83
CA THR A 52 -1.15 -19.31 22.83
C THR A 52 -2.52 -19.54 22.18
N GLU A 53 -2.73 -19.01 20.98
CA GLU A 53 -3.94 -19.23 20.19
C GLU A 53 -4.12 -20.73 19.89
N GLU A 54 -3.06 -21.38 19.41
CA GLU A 54 -3.06 -22.83 19.13
C GLU A 54 -3.09 -23.70 20.39
N TRP A 55 -2.58 -23.20 21.51
CA TRP A 55 -2.69 -23.90 22.78
C TRP A 55 -4.11 -23.84 23.37
N LEU A 56 -4.82 -22.71 23.18
CA LEU A 56 -6.17 -22.50 23.71
C LEU A 56 -7.25 -23.08 22.80
N PHE A 57 -7.05 -23.07 21.49
CA PHE A 57 -8.05 -23.45 20.50
C PHE A 57 -7.58 -24.64 19.67
N ASN A 58 -8.50 -25.54 19.34
CA ASN A 58 -8.25 -26.58 18.35
C ASN A 58 -8.44 -26.00 16.94
N THR A 59 -7.47 -25.22 16.49
CA THR A 59 -7.56 -24.43 15.27
C THR A 59 -7.33 -25.29 14.02
N VAL A 60 -8.34 -25.39 13.16
CA VAL A 60 -8.18 -26.05 11.85
C VAL A 60 -7.34 -25.20 10.90
N ALA A 61 -7.60 -23.89 10.87
CA ALA A 61 -6.88 -22.96 10.01
C ALA A 61 -6.83 -21.56 10.63
N PHE A 62 -5.65 -20.93 10.52
CA PHE A 62 -5.45 -19.51 10.81
C PHE A 62 -5.68 -18.70 9.53
N ILE A 63 -6.54 -17.69 9.59
CA ILE A 63 -6.87 -16.81 8.45
C ILE A 63 -6.17 -15.47 8.64
N GLY A 64 -5.16 -15.18 7.80
CA GLY A 64 -4.31 -13.99 7.95
C GLY A 64 -4.25 -13.10 6.72
N GLY A 65 -3.89 -11.82 6.93
CA GLY A 65 -3.47 -10.95 5.85
C GLY A 65 -2.06 -11.29 5.32
N PRO A 66 -1.62 -10.73 4.18
CA PRO A 66 -0.31 -11.05 3.58
C PRO A 66 0.88 -10.88 4.53
N SER A 67 0.86 -9.82 5.35
CA SER A 67 1.92 -9.56 6.34
C SER A 67 1.93 -10.57 7.49
N GLU A 68 0.76 -11.04 7.91
CA GLU A 68 0.64 -12.04 8.96
C GLU A 68 1.11 -13.40 8.45
N ILE A 69 0.71 -13.82 7.25
CA ILE A 69 1.15 -15.10 6.66
C ILE A 69 2.67 -15.18 6.59
N LYS A 70 3.33 -14.11 6.12
CA LYS A 70 4.79 -14.06 6.07
C LYS A 70 5.40 -14.29 7.44
N TYR A 71 4.85 -13.61 8.43
CA TYR A 71 5.32 -13.71 9.80
C TYR A 71 5.07 -15.10 10.42
N TRP A 72 3.92 -15.73 10.15
CA TRP A 72 3.64 -17.09 10.59
C TRP A 72 4.63 -18.10 9.99
N ALA A 73 5.04 -17.93 8.73
CA ALA A 73 6.06 -18.78 8.12
C ALA A 73 7.42 -18.69 8.86
N GLU A 74 7.74 -17.53 9.45
CA GLU A 74 8.96 -17.35 10.26
C GLU A 74 8.87 -18.06 11.63
N LEU A 75 7.67 -18.44 12.09
CA LEU A 75 7.44 -19.06 13.39
C LEU A 75 7.50 -20.59 13.40
N GLN A 76 7.68 -21.25 12.26
CA GLN A 76 7.66 -22.72 12.17
C GLN A 76 8.57 -23.39 13.21
N THR A 77 9.81 -22.92 13.34
CA THR A 77 10.77 -23.46 14.33
C THR A 77 10.30 -23.22 15.76
N VAL A 78 9.66 -22.07 16.05
CA VAL A 78 9.16 -21.76 17.39
C VAL A 78 8.03 -22.71 17.77
N PHE A 79 7.11 -23.01 16.85
CA PHE A 79 6.06 -24.02 17.06
C PHE A 79 6.65 -25.40 17.35
N HIS A 80 7.64 -25.82 16.56
CA HIS A 80 8.34 -27.09 16.75
C HIS A 80 9.02 -27.20 18.13
N GLU A 81 9.79 -26.19 18.55
CA GLU A 81 10.46 -26.18 19.85
C GLU A 81 9.47 -26.21 21.03
N MET A 82 8.28 -25.63 20.86
CA MET A 82 7.24 -25.63 21.87
C MET A 82 6.36 -26.90 21.84
N GLY A 83 6.61 -27.81 20.90
CA GLY A 83 5.82 -29.04 20.73
C GLY A 83 4.36 -28.79 20.33
N ILE A 84 4.09 -27.67 19.65
CA ILE A 84 2.75 -27.28 19.20
C ILE A 84 2.70 -27.43 17.68
N GLU A 85 1.69 -28.12 17.17
CA GLU A 85 1.48 -28.22 15.72
C GLU A 85 1.04 -26.86 15.17
N MET A 86 1.66 -26.45 14.05
CA MET A 86 1.28 -25.22 13.37
C MET A 86 0.00 -25.47 12.55
N PRO A 87 -1.03 -24.62 12.66
CA PRO A 87 -2.28 -24.76 11.92
C PRO A 87 -2.08 -24.49 10.43
N ILE A 88 -3.09 -24.83 9.63
CA ILE A 88 -3.11 -24.45 8.22
C ILE A 88 -3.20 -22.92 8.12
N VAL A 89 -2.18 -22.28 7.57
CA VAL A 89 -2.17 -20.81 7.36
C VAL A 89 -2.78 -20.49 6.01
N LEU A 90 -3.91 -19.78 6.00
CA LEU A 90 -4.63 -19.40 4.79
C LEU A 90 -4.71 -17.87 4.65
N PRO A 91 -4.55 -17.33 3.43
CA PRO A 91 -4.88 -15.93 3.19
C PRO A 91 -6.36 -15.68 3.35
N ARG A 92 -6.69 -14.56 3.99
CA ARG A 92 -8.05 -14.03 4.04
C ARG A 92 -8.55 -13.68 2.64
N LEU A 93 -9.87 -13.70 2.47
CA LEU A 93 -10.52 -13.17 1.29
C LEU A 93 -10.23 -11.67 1.14
N ARG A 94 -10.18 -11.22 -0.12
CA ARG A 94 -9.91 -9.84 -0.49
C ARG A 94 -11.09 -9.27 -1.26
N PHE A 95 -11.52 -8.06 -0.93
CA PHE A 95 -12.74 -7.48 -1.50
C PHE A 95 -12.52 -6.09 -2.09
N THR A 96 -13.19 -5.82 -3.21
CA THR A 96 -13.39 -4.49 -3.78
C THR A 96 -14.85 -4.32 -4.11
N TYR A 97 -15.45 -3.26 -3.58
CA TYR A 97 -16.82 -2.86 -3.86
C TYR A 97 -16.83 -1.93 -5.08
N VAL A 98 -17.70 -2.25 -6.04
CA VAL A 98 -17.83 -1.53 -7.30
C VAL A 98 -19.29 -1.16 -7.51
N THR A 99 -19.56 0.14 -7.56
CA THR A 99 -20.92 0.67 -7.77
C THR A 99 -21.24 0.76 -9.27
N PRO A 100 -22.52 0.87 -9.68
CA PRO A 100 -22.89 0.91 -11.09
C PRO A 100 -22.32 2.16 -11.79
N LYS A 101 -22.12 3.24 -11.02
CA LYS A 101 -21.44 4.45 -11.47
C LYS A 101 -19.99 4.16 -11.86
N ILE A 102 -19.26 3.41 -11.03
CA ILE A 102 -17.86 3.04 -11.31
C ILE A 102 -17.80 2.11 -12.53
N GLU A 103 -18.68 1.12 -12.63
CA GLU A 103 -18.75 0.23 -13.80
C GLU A 103 -18.98 1.02 -15.09
N LYS A 104 -19.93 1.97 -15.07
CA LYS A 104 -20.21 2.81 -16.23
C LYS A 104 -19.00 3.65 -16.63
N LEU A 105 -18.26 4.19 -15.67
CA LEU A 105 -17.05 4.96 -15.94
C LEU A 105 -15.93 4.09 -16.51
N LEU A 106 -15.71 2.89 -15.95
CA LEU A 106 -14.74 1.93 -16.49
C LEU A 106 -15.06 1.61 -17.95
N ALA A 107 -16.32 1.32 -18.28
CA ALA A 107 -16.76 1.08 -19.66
C ALA A 107 -16.61 2.30 -20.57
N SER A 108 -16.89 3.51 -20.07
CA SER A 108 -16.81 4.74 -20.86
C SER A 108 -15.38 5.11 -21.28
N TYR A 109 -14.39 4.67 -20.50
CA TYR A 109 -12.97 4.93 -20.75
C TYR A 109 -12.20 3.67 -21.20
N ASP A 110 -12.90 2.56 -21.45
CA ASP A 110 -12.33 1.26 -21.83
C ASP A 110 -11.21 0.81 -20.88
N LEU A 111 -11.52 0.80 -19.57
CA LEU A 111 -10.58 0.47 -18.51
C LEU A 111 -10.84 -0.92 -17.92
N ASP A 112 -9.78 -1.71 -17.79
CA ASP A 112 -9.84 -3.01 -17.13
C ASP A 112 -9.89 -2.85 -15.60
N LEU A 113 -10.89 -3.46 -14.96
CA LEU A 113 -11.09 -3.35 -13.52
C LEU A 113 -9.93 -3.96 -12.73
N ALA A 114 -9.40 -5.11 -13.16
CA ALA A 114 -8.35 -5.80 -12.44
C ALA A 114 -7.04 -4.98 -12.44
N ASP A 115 -6.70 -4.38 -13.58
CA ASP A 115 -5.58 -3.44 -13.71
C ASP A 115 -5.76 -2.23 -12.79
N MET A 116 -6.96 -1.62 -12.75
CA MET A 116 -7.21 -0.46 -11.90
C MET A 116 -7.12 -0.77 -10.40
N ILE A 117 -7.50 -1.97 -9.97
CA ILE A 117 -7.34 -2.42 -8.57
C ILE A 117 -5.88 -2.70 -8.24
N ALA A 118 -5.12 -3.27 -9.17
CA ALA A 118 -3.73 -3.68 -8.94
C ALA A 118 -2.74 -2.51 -9.03
N ASN A 119 -2.91 -1.65 -10.03
CA ASN A 119 -1.94 -0.63 -10.44
C ASN A 119 -2.46 0.81 -10.28
N GLY A 120 -3.73 0.98 -9.95
CA GLY A 120 -4.37 2.29 -9.85
C GLY A 120 -4.70 2.91 -11.21
N THR A 121 -5.21 4.14 -11.17
CA THR A 121 -5.82 4.80 -12.34
C THR A 121 -4.94 5.86 -13.00
N GLU A 122 -3.76 6.14 -12.44
CA GLU A 122 -2.92 7.26 -12.85
C GLU A 122 -2.37 7.08 -14.28
N ALA A 123 -1.89 5.88 -14.61
CA ALA A 123 -1.40 5.59 -15.95
C ALA A 123 -2.52 5.74 -17.00
N ALA A 124 -3.73 5.29 -16.68
CA ALA A 124 -4.90 5.47 -17.54
C ALA A 124 -5.26 6.94 -17.72
N ARG A 125 -5.24 7.73 -16.63
CA ARG A 125 -5.46 9.19 -16.69
C ARG A 125 -4.44 9.87 -17.60
N GLN A 126 -3.16 9.56 -17.45
CA GLN A 126 -2.10 10.13 -18.26
C GLN A 126 -2.25 9.77 -19.75
N ARG A 127 -2.60 8.50 -20.06
CA ARG A 127 -2.91 8.08 -21.43
C ARG A 127 -4.08 8.86 -22.02
N PHE A 128 -5.15 9.07 -21.24
CA PHE A 128 -6.29 9.88 -21.68
C PHE A 128 -5.88 11.32 -21.99
N VAL A 129 -5.14 11.97 -21.09
CA VAL A 129 -4.68 13.36 -21.30
C VAL A 129 -3.77 13.45 -22.52
N ARG A 130 -2.86 12.50 -22.70
CA ARG A 130 -1.97 12.44 -23.86
C ARG A 130 -2.73 12.26 -25.16
N ALA A 131 -3.79 11.45 -25.18
CA ALA A 131 -4.62 11.24 -26.37
C ALA A 131 -5.43 12.48 -26.79
N GLN A 132 -5.71 13.39 -25.84
CA GLN A 132 -6.36 14.68 -26.12
C GLN A 132 -5.35 15.77 -26.54
N ALA A 133 -4.06 15.52 -26.38
CA ALA A 133 -3.02 16.48 -26.70
C ALA A 133 -2.73 16.51 -28.21
N SER A 134 -2.35 17.68 -28.74
CA SER A 134 -1.93 17.79 -30.13
C SER A 134 -0.59 17.09 -30.32
N GLU A 135 -0.59 16.05 -31.14
CA GLU A 135 0.62 15.31 -31.45
C GLU A 135 1.67 16.21 -32.14
N GLU A 136 1.25 17.14 -32.99
CA GLU A 136 2.15 18.12 -33.63
C GLU A 136 2.89 18.96 -32.58
N VAL A 137 2.16 19.51 -31.61
CA VAL A 137 2.75 20.33 -30.53
C VAL A 137 3.75 19.52 -29.72
N LEU A 138 3.43 18.27 -29.42
CA LEU A 138 4.27 17.40 -28.59
C LEU A 138 5.53 16.95 -29.35
N VAL A 139 5.39 16.67 -30.64
CA VAL A 139 6.52 16.38 -31.54
C VAL A 139 7.44 17.60 -31.65
N ASP A 140 6.89 18.81 -31.85
CA ASP A 140 7.68 20.04 -31.92
C ASP A 140 8.44 20.31 -30.60
N MET A 141 7.79 20.12 -29.45
CA MET A 141 8.44 20.23 -28.15
C MET A 141 9.58 19.22 -27.98
N GLN A 142 9.38 17.96 -28.39
CA GLN A 142 10.42 16.93 -28.32
C GLN A 142 11.58 17.22 -29.27
N GLN A 143 11.28 17.64 -30.51
CA GLN A 143 12.31 18.00 -31.48
C GLN A 143 13.18 19.17 -30.99
N MET A 144 12.57 20.17 -30.34
CA MET A 144 13.32 21.28 -29.75
C MET A 144 14.26 20.79 -28.63
N LEU A 145 13.79 19.90 -27.75
CA LEU A 145 14.63 19.29 -26.72
C LEU A 145 15.82 18.52 -27.34
N ASP A 146 15.56 17.72 -28.37
CA ASP A 146 16.61 16.94 -29.06
C ASP A 146 17.63 17.85 -29.75
N GLN A 147 17.17 18.92 -30.41
CA GLN A 147 18.04 19.93 -31.04
C GLN A 147 18.89 20.67 -30.01
N GLN A 148 18.31 21.00 -28.86
CA GLN A 148 19.01 21.63 -27.74
C GLN A 148 20.07 20.68 -27.18
N HIS A 149 19.73 19.41 -26.92
CA HIS A 149 20.67 18.39 -26.46
C HIS A 149 21.88 18.30 -27.42
N ALA A 150 21.62 18.15 -28.72
CA ALA A 150 22.67 18.10 -29.74
C ALA A 150 23.51 19.40 -29.79
N PHE A 151 22.90 20.56 -29.58
CA PHE A 151 23.62 21.83 -29.50
C PHE A 151 24.61 21.86 -28.32
N TYR A 152 24.19 21.43 -27.13
CA TYR A 152 25.07 21.39 -25.96
C TYR A 152 26.16 20.33 -26.08
N GLU A 153 25.89 19.18 -26.69
CA GLU A 153 26.92 18.18 -26.99
C GLU A 153 27.99 18.73 -27.93
N ARG A 154 27.58 19.44 -29.01
CA ARG A 154 28.53 20.09 -29.92
C ARG A 154 29.36 21.16 -29.22
N LEU A 155 28.75 22.00 -28.38
CA LEU A 155 29.49 23.01 -27.62
C LEU A 155 30.48 22.38 -26.64
N GLN A 156 30.06 21.32 -25.95
CA GLN A 156 30.93 20.60 -25.02
C GLN A 156 32.13 19.97 -25.74
N ALA A 157 31.97 19.49 -26.97
CA ALA A 157 33.06 18.94 -27.78
C ALA A 157 34.04 20.01 -28.28
N GLN A 158 33.63 21.28 -28.40
CA GLN A 158 34.45 22.38 -28.90
C GLN A 158 35.19 23.15 -27.80
N LEU A 159 34.71 23.07 -26.56
CA LEU A 159 35.27 23.79 -25.42
C LEU A 159 36.32 22.90 -24.70
N ASN A 160 37.59 23.16 -24.99
CA ASN A 160 38.74 22.45 -24.40
C ASN A 160 38.88 22.72 -22.88
N ASP A 161 38.98 21.64 -22.10
CA ASP A 161 39.56 21.45 -20.73
C ASP A 161 39.29 22.43 -19.57
N SER A 162 38.55 23.53 -19.75
CA SER A 162 38.19 24.40 -18.62
C SER A 162 37.01 23.79 -17.84
N GLU A 163 37.29 23.34 -16.61
CA GLU A 163 36.28 22.79 -15.70
C GLU A 163 35.13 23.77 -15.43
N ASP A 164 35.43 25.06 -15.30
CA ASP A 164 34.45 26.11 -15.05
C ASP A 164 33.51 26.31 -16.25
N GLN A 165 34.03 26.26 -17.47
CA GLN A 165 33.20 26.34 -18.69
C GLN A 165 32.28 25.11 -18.81
N ARG A 166 32.78 23.92 -18.49
CA ARG A 166 31.97 22.68 -18.48
C ARG A 166 30.84 22.74 -17.45
N LYS A 167 31.13 23.24 -16.23
CA LYS A 167 30.11 23.45 -15.18
C LYS A 167 29.05 24.45 -15.62
N LEU A 168 29.48 25.56 -16.23
CA LEU A 168 28.57 26.59 -16.75
C LEU A 168 27.64 26.03 -17.83
N LEU A 169 28.19 25.33 -18.85
CA LEU A 169 27.41 24.69 -19.90
C LEU A 169 26.40 23.69 -19.35
N LYS A 170 26.85 22.78 -18.48
CA LYS A 170 25.99 21.76 -17.87
C LYS A 170 24.83 22.41 -17.10
N LYS A 171 25.13 23.42 -16.28
CA LYS A 171 24.10 24.15 -15.52
C LYS A 171 23.12 24.88 -16.43
N ASN A 172 23.61 25.52 -17.49
CA ASN A 172 22.78 26.23 -18.45
C ASN A 172 21.86 25.26 -19.23
N HIS A 173 22.41 24.13 -19.68
CA HIS A 173 21.67 23.04 -20.32
C HIS A 173 20.56 22.51 -19.40
N GLN A 174 20.87 22.25 -18.13
CA GLN A 174 19.88 21.80 -17.14
C GLN A 174 18.76 22.81 -16.93
N ILE A 175 19.09 24.11 -16.79
CA ILE A 175 18.09 25.16 -16.61
C ILE A 175 17.14 25.21 -17.82
N GLN A 176 17.67 25.20 -19.03
CA GLN A 176 16.86 25.26 -20.25
C GLN A 176 16.00 24.01 -20.40
N THR A 177 16.57 22.83 -20.19
CA THR A 177 15.81 21.55 -20.21
C THR A 177 14.62 21.61 -19.25
N HIS A 178 14.85 22.10 -18.04
CA HIS A 178 13.78 22.26 -17.04
C HIS A 178 12.69 23.25 -17.47
N GLN A 179 13.03 24.32 -18.20
CA GLN A 179 12.03 25.25 -18.74
C GLN A 179 11.16 24.59 -19.81
N TYR A 180 11.73 23.74 -20.67
CA TYR A 180 10.97 23.00 -21.68
C TYR A 180 10.09 21.91 -21.06
N GLU A 181 10.60 21.16 -20.09
CA GLU A 181 9.80 20.21 -19.30
C GLU A 181 8.64 20.92 -18.59
N TYR A 182 8.89 22.09 -18.03
CA TYR A 182 7.85 22.91 -17.41
C TYR A 182 6.80 23.34 -18.43
N LEU A 183 7.20 23.82 -19.61
CA LEU A 183 6.28 24.20 -20.69
C LEU A 183 5.40 23.02 -21.11
N GLN A 184 5.99 21.84 -21.32
CA GLN A 184 5.25 20.62 -21.65
C GLN A 184 4.27 20.24 -20.54
N SER A 185 4.70 20.31 -19.28
CA SER A 185 3.82 20.03 -18.13
C SER A 185 2.63 20.99 -18.08
N ARG A 186 2.84 22.27 -18.40
CA ARG A 186 1.78 23.29 -18.43
C ARG A 186 0.81 23.07 -19.57
N TYR A 187 1.31 22.64 -20.73
CA TYR A 187 0.47 22.26 -21.85
C TYR A 187 -0.46 21.10 -21.50
N LEU A 188 0.08 20.00 -20.96
CA LEU A 188 -0.72 18.85 -20.52
C LEU A 188 -1.71 19.24 -19.40
N LYS A 189 -1.30 20.10 -18.46
CA LYS A 189 -2.19 20.61 -17.41
C LYS A 189 -3.34 21.48 -17.94
N ASN A 190 -3.12 22.22 -19.02
CA ASN A 190 -4.20 22.96 -19.67
C ASN A 190 -5.20 21.99 -20.31
N ILE A 191 -4.73 20.91 -20.93
CA ILE A 191 -5.60 19.85 -21.47
C ILE A 191 -6.41 19.19 -20.34
N GLU A 192 -5.78 18.88 -19.19
CA GLU A 192 -6.51 18.40 -18.00
C GLU A 192 -7.60 19.38 -17.58
N ARG A 193 -7.34 20.69 -17.62
CA ARG A 193 -8.30 21.75 -17.27
C ARG A 193 -9.45 21.84 -18.26
N GLU A 194 -9.19 21.70 -19.55
CA GLU A 194 -10.23 21.65 -20.59
C GLU A 194 -11.09 20.39 -20.46
N ASN A 195 -10.52 19.30 -19.95
CA ASN A 195 -11.16 18.02 -19.72
C ASN A 195 -11.57 17.80 -18.25
N GLU A 196 -12.01 18.86 -17.56
CA GLU A 196 -12.24 18.84 -16.11
C GLU A 196 -13.21 17.73 -15.68
N ILE A 197 -14.28 17.48 -16.45
CA ILE A 197 -15.26 16.42 -16.16
C ILE A 197 -14.58 15.05 -16.14
N SER A 198 -13.75 14.74 -17.14
CA SER A 198 -13.00 13.50 -17.20
C SER A 198 -12.00 13.40 -16.05
N MET A 199 -11.36 14.51 -15.65
CA MET A 199 -10.46 14.51 -14.50
C MET A 199 -11.19 14.20 -13.19
N ARG A 200 -12.43 14.70 -13.02
CA ARG A 200 -13.28 14.31 -11.88
C ARG A 200 -13.66 12.83 -11.94
N HIS A 201 -13.90 12.26 -13.12
CA HIS A 201 -14.17 10.84 -13.27
C HIS A 201 -12.96 9.98 -12.89
N PHE A 202 -11.76 10.29 -13.39
CA PHE A 202 -10.53 9.59 -13.01
C PHE A 202 -10.23 9.73 -11.51
N HIS A 203 -10.52 10.90 -10.93
CA HIS A 203 -10.38 11.09 -9.49
C HIS A 203 -11.33 10.17 -8.70
N LEU A 204 -12.60 10.09 -9.11
CA LEU A 204 -13.56 9.17 -8.49
C LEU A 204 -13.13 7.70 -8.63
N LEU A 205 -12.72 7.28 -9.83
CA LEU A 205 -12.19 5.93 -10.07
C LEU A 205 -11.01 5.64 -9.14
N SER A 206 -10.07 6.58 -9.00
CA SER A 206 -8.92 6.45 -8.10
C SER A 206 -9.33 6.29 -6.64
N GLN A 207 -10.22 7.17 -6.15
CA GLN A 207 -10.69 7.16 -4.78
C GLN A 207 -11.51 5.91 -4.41
N THR A 208 -12.10 5.24 -5.41
CA THR A 208 -12.86 4.02 -5.18
C THR A 208 -12.01 2.77 -5.36
N LEU A 209 -11.27 2.64 -6.46
CA LEU A 209 -10.58 1.38 -6.82
C LEU A 209 -9.18 1.27 -6.22
N TYR A 210 -8.50 2.40 -6.03
CA TYR A 210 -7.12 2.44 -5.51
C TYR A 210 -6.90 3.63 -4.54
N PRO A 211 -7.74 3.76 -3.51
CA PRO A 211 -7.71 4.92 -2.61
C PRO A 211 -6.36 5.06 -1.95
N MET A 212 -5.84 6.29 -1.92
CA MET A 212 -4.57 6.64 -1.29
C MET A 212 -3.38 5.76 -1.75
N GLY A 213 -3.44 5.22 -2.96
CA GLY A 213 -2.38 4.38 -3.51
C GLY A 213 -2.38 2.94 -2.99
N GLY A 214 -3.51 2.44 -2.47
CA GLY A 214 -3.61 1.07 -1.97
C GLY A 214 -4.99 0.45 -2.13
N LEU A 215 -5.15 -0.77 -1.60
CA LEU A 215 -6.37 -1.56 -1.70
C LEU A 215 -7.53 -0.90 -0.94
N GLN A 216 -8.71 -0.88 -1.57
CA GLN A 216 -9.93 -0.30 -1.00
C GLN A 216 -10.23 -0.84 0.41
N GLU A 217 -10.19 -2.16 0.62
CA GLU A 217 -10.42 -2.81 1.90
C GLU A 217 -9.44 -2.44 3.03
N ARG A 218 -8.31 -1.78 2.72
CA ARG A 218 -7.35 -1.28 3.71
C ARG A 218 -7.56 0.17 4.08
N ILE A 219 -8.39 0.89 3.35
CA ILE A 219 -8.61 2.34 3.51
C ILE A 219 -10.06 2.63 3.88
N TRP A 220 -11.00 2.00 3.20
CA TRP A 220 -12.43 2.21 3.42
C TRP A 220 -12.91 1.52 4.68
N ASN A 221 -13.86 2.15 5.35
CA ASN A 221 -14.54 1.58 6.50
C ASN A 221 -15.92 1.03 6.07
N PRO A 222 -16.35 -0.13 6.58
CA PRO A 222 -17.68 -0.69 6.32
C PRO A 222 -18.86 0.27 6.54
N LEU A 223 -18.72 1.25 7.44
CA LEU A 223 -19.74 2.28 7.71
C LEU A 223 -20.03 3.16 6.48
N GLN A 224 -19.05 3.38 5.62
CA GLN A 224 -19.25 4.14 4.39
C GLN A 224 -20.24 3.40 3.47
N LEU A 225 -20.06 2.10 3.31
CA LEU A 225 -20.93 1.25 2.50
C LEU A 225 -22.34 1.15 3.13
N LEU A 226 -22.42 1.00 4.45
CA LEU A 226 -23.71 0.98 5.16
C LEU A 226 -24.47 2.31 5.04
N ASN A 227 -23.77 3.43 5.04
CA ASN A 227 -24.40 4.74 4.84
C ASN A 227 -24.92 4.92 3.41
N GLU A 228 -24.21 4.39 2.42
CA GLU A 228 -24.58 4.51 1.00
C GLU A 228 -25.67 3.52 0.59
N PHE A 229 -25.61 2.28 1.06
CA PHE A 229 -26.47 1.17 0.63
C PHE A 229 -27.47 0.70 1.70
N GLY A 230 -27.42 1.29 2.90
CA GLY A 230 -28.29 0.92 4.02
C GLY A 230 -27.83 -0.32 4.79
N MET A 231 -28.59 -0.68 5.83
CA MET A 231 -28.27 -1.79 6.72
C MET A 231 -28.34 -3.18 6.06
N GLU A 232 -28.97 -3.26 4.88
CA GLU A 232 -29.09 -4.50 4.10
C GLU A 232 -27.87 -4.78 3.21
N MET A 233 -26.82 -3.95 3.27
CA MET A 233 -25.60 -4.12 2.48
C MET A 233 -24.94 -5.51 2.62
N TYR A 234 -24.99 -6.11 3.82
CA TYR A 234 -24.35 -7.40 4.11
C TYR A 234 -25.33 -8.57 4.25
N THR A 235 -26.55 -8.44 3.71
CA THR A 235 -27.50 -9.56 3.62
C THR A 235 -27.23 -10.38 2.37
N SER A 236 -27.74 -11.61 2.31
CA SER A 236 -27.54 -12.51 1.17
C SER A 236 -28.13 -12.01 -0.15
N SER A 237 -29.05 -11.03 -0.12
CA SER A 237 -29.61 -10.39 -1.32
C SER A 237 -28.63 -9.41 -1.97
N THR A 238 -27.72 -8.84 -1.20
CA THR A 238 -26.79 -7.77 -1.64
C THR A 238 -25.35 -8.28 -1.66
N PHE A 239 -25.01 -9.17 -0.73
CA PHE A 239 -23.70 -9.78 -0.58
C PHE A 239 -23.79 -11.26 -0.95
N PRO A 240 -23.16 -11.69 -2.06
CA PRO A 240 -23.33 -13.05 -2.57
C PRO A 240 -22.72 -14.09 -1.62
N PRO A 241 -23.20 -15.35 -1.67
CA PRO A 241 -22.56 -16.43 -0.92
C PRO A 241 -21.10 -16.58 -1.36
N LEU A 242 -20.19 -16.45 -0.40
CA LEU A 242 -18.76 -16.51 -0.67
C LEU A 242 -18.26 -17.94 -0.74
N ARG A 243 -17.28 -18.17 -1.62
CA ARG A 243 -16.45 -19.39 -1.63
C ARG A 243 -15.02 -19.00 -1.29
N TYR A 244 -14.24 -19.94 -0.79
CA TYR A 244 -12.83 -19.64 -0.59
C TYR A 244 -12.14 -19.49 -1.97
N SER A 245 -11.42 -18.40 -2.19
CA SER A 245 -10.60 -18.18 -3.38
C SER A 245 -9.38 -17.33 -3.00
N PHE A 246 -8.30 -17.50 -3.76
CA PHE A 246 -7.16 -16.60 -3.71
C PHE A 246 -7.40 -15.31 -4.50
N ASP A 247 -8.43 -15.26 -5.36
CA ASP A 247 -8.71 -14.12 -6.21
C ASP A 247 -9.34 -12.94 -5.46
N GLN A 248 -9.24 -11.75 -6.05
CA GLN A 248 -9.95 -10.58 -5.58
C GLN A 248 -11.46 -10.75 -5.82
N TYR A 249 -12.27 -10.64 -4.77
CA TYR A 249 -13.72 -10.59 -4.90
C TYR A 249 -14.15 -9.17 -5.29
N VAL A 250 -14.84 -9.07 -6.43
CA VAL A 250 -15.52 -7.85 -6.85
C VAL A 250 -16.98 -7.95 -6.43
N ILE A 251 -17.38 -7.12 -5.46
CA ILE A 251 -18.76 -7.03 -4.99
C ILE A 251 -19.43 -5.89 -5.73
N LYS A 252 -20.37 -6.24 -6.61
CA LYS A 252 -21.21 -5.26 -7.31
C LYS A 252 -22.36 -4.87 -6.39
N THR A 253 -22.38 -3.60 -6.00
CA THR A 253 -23.36 -3.00 -5.08
C THR A 253 -24.38 -2.19 -5.84
#